data_AF-A0A239D0L3-F1
#
_entry.id   AF-A0A239D0L3-F1
#
_cell.length_a   1.000
_cell.length_b   1.000
_cell.length_c   1.000
_cell.angle_alpha   90.00
_cell.angle_beta   90.00
_cell.angle_gamma   90.00
#
_symmetry.space_group_name_H-M   'P 1'
#
loop_
_entity.id
_entity.type
_entity.pdbx_description
1 polymer ?
#
loop_
_entity_poly.entity_id
_entity_poly.type
_entity_poly.pdbx_seq_one_letter_code
_entity_poly.pdbx_strand_id
1 'polypeptide(L)'
;MAASSRWRCCALALLLLVCLRLGAQNPQPDPYSETAAPTPERIATLLKSGDPRDRAWGAFHAVRTKDASFLPELTGLAERWEPLPHPALDHPVPPLDTRQHNELDAMAAVLDGVIQFNGKLSPKVLLALADDLPAQAAVLLSRLSQSEQEPVLMAIFTNPKPANWVETRFSAQMLTLKPPPTFAARLMHDMKIPATIYVVDSIVGGMGSNNDCGAFSNVGKAGWPAAGQYSLRERPASDKFISIPVVRGLHPLYAVRMVRGLALTVTSTCDLRPLTAAVRIELLSQMLGAAPDKALGIAAPAGTTIPATSTAEYEKSLAEFVTVQLDTFQAVERRLTAKGYVSLDEMAGGASEPELVLTLADYRQDKSFELPKIAFNRGRVSWSGQ
;
A
#
# COMPACT_ATOMS: atom_id res chain seq x y z
N MET A 1 56.95 -8.34 -79.17
CA MET A 1 56.91 -7.57 -77.90
C MET A 1 56.00 -8.33 -76.96
N ALA A 2 56.59 -8.87 -75.91
CA ALA A 2 55.98 -9.76 -74.93
C ALA A 2 56.02 -9.09 -73.54
N ALA A 3 55.17 -9.58 -72.63
CA ALA A 3 54.99 -9.25 -71.21
C ALA A 3 53.66 -8.52 -70.95
N SER A 4 52.86 -8.83 -69.94
CA SER A 4 52.95 -9.81 -68.85
C SER A 4 51.54 -9.96 -68.25
N SER A 5 51.15 -11.20 -68.03
CA SER A 5 49.96 -11.63 -67.31
C SER A 5 50.44 -12.59 -66.22
N ARG A 6 49.66 -12.69 -65.14
CA ARG A 6 49.85 -13.47 -63.89
C ARG A 6 50.31 -12.56 -62.75
N TRP A 7 49.92 -12.89 -61.52
CA TRP A 7 50.15 -12.15 -60.25
C TRP A 7 49.01 -11.25 -59.73
N ARG A 8 47.72 -11.62 -59.84
CA ARG A 8 46.65 -11.01 -58.99
C ARG A 8 45.59 -11.94 -58.39
N CYS A 9 45.63 -13.25 -58.61
CA CYS A 9 44.53 -14.13 -58.16
C CYS A 9 44.74 -14.86 -56.80
N CYS A 10 45.90 -14.76 -56.14
CA CYS A 10 46.13 -15.55 -54.91
C CYS A 10 45.83 -14.84 -53.58
N ALA A 11 45.55 -13.53 -53.56
CA ALA A 11 45.34 -12.81 -52.29
C ALA A 11 43.89 -12.85 -51.75
N LEU A 12 42.89 -13.19 -52.57
CA LEU A 12 41.47 -13.18 -52.14
C LEU A 12 41.01 -14.49 -51.48
N ALA A 13 41.71 -15.62 -51.71
CA ALA A 13 41.32 -16.91 -51.14
C ALA A 13 41.70 -17.07 -49.66
N LEU A 14 42.66 -16.31 -49.16
CA LEU A 14 43.12 -16.39 -47.76
C LEU A 14 42.29 -15.54 -46.79
N LEU A 15 41.54 -14.54 -47.28
CA LEU A 15 40.63 -13.74 -46.45
C LEU A 15 39.25 -14.41 -46.26
N LEU A 16 38.81 -15.23 -47.21
CA LEU A 16 37.56 -16.01 -47.12
C LEU A 16 37.67 -17.22 -46.17
N LEU A 17 38.87 -17.74 -45.91
CA LEU A 17 39.10 -18.85 -44.98
C LEU A 17 39.23 -18.42 -43.52
N VAL A 18 39.46 -17.13 -43.23
CA VAL A 18 39.49 -16.60 -41.86
C VAL A 18 38.09 -16.24 -41.35
N CYS A 19 37.16 -15.83 -42.23
CA CYS A 19 35.77 -15.55 -41.84
C CYS A 19 34.93 -16.81 -41.53
N LEU A 20 35.34 -18.00 -42.00
CA LEU A 20 34.64 -19.27 -41.73
C LEU A 20 35.07 -19.97 -40.43
N ARG A 21 36.00 -19.37 -39.66
CA ARG A 21 36.38 -19.81 -38.30
C ARG A 21 35.90 -18.88 -37.18
N LEU A 22 34.95 -17.99 -37.48
CA LEU A 22 34.00 -17.56 -36.45
C LEU A 22 33.11 -18.77 -36.18
N GLY A 23 33.65 -19.69 -35.37
CA GLY A 23 32.90 -20.85 -34.91
C GLY A 23 31.56 -20.35 -34.40
N ALA A 24 30.50 -20.97 -34.93
CA ALA A 24 29.22 -20.95 -34.26
C ALA A 24 29.49 -21.46 -32.84
N GLN A 25 29.78 -20.55 -31.92
CA GLN A 25 29.64 -20.81 -30.50
C GLN A 25 28.18 -21.19 -30.39
N ASN A 26 27.91 -22.50 -30.26
CA ASN A 26 26.60 -22.98 -29.87
C ASN A 26 26.16 -22.04 -28.77
N PRO A 27 25.07 -21.26 -28.95
CA PRO A 27 24.67 -20.26 -27.98
C PRO A 27 24.64 -20.99 -26.66
N GLN A 28 25.55 -20.58 -25.75
CA GLN A 28 25.68 -21.24 -24.47
C GLN A 28 24.26 -21.23 -23.90
N PRO A 29 23.65 -22.41 -23.64
CA PRO A 29 22.25 -22.49 -23.30
C PRO A 29 22.01 -21.51 -22.18
N ASP A 30 21.02 -20.63 -22.37
CA ASP A 30 20.69 -19.60 -21.39
C ASP A 30 20.63 -20.30 -20.01
N PRO A 31 21.51 -19.93 -19.06
CA PRO A 31 21.54 -20.60 -17.76
C PRO A 31 20.22 -20.46 -17.00
N TYR A 32 19.30 -19.64 -17.52
CA TYR A 32 17.96 -19.36 -17.04
C TYR A 32 16.85 -19.98 -17.90
N SER A 33 17.17 -20.98 -18.72
CA SER A 33 16.17 -21.69 -19.51
C SER A 33 15.07 -22.29 -18.62
N GLU A 34 13.83 -21.85 -18.84
CA GLU A 34 12.67 -22.32 -18.08
C GLU A 34 12.36 -23.81 -18.28
N THR A 35 12.91 -24.45 -19.32
CA THR A 35 12.44 -25.76 -19.78
C THR A 35 12.99 -26.95 -18.99
N ALA A 36 14.13 -26.83 -18.30
CA ALA A 36 14.69 -27.91 -17.48
C ALA A 36 14.53 -27.62 -15.98
N ALA A 37 14.14 -28.62 -15.18
CA ALA A 37 14.16 -28.50 -13.72
C ALA A 37 15.61 -28.47 -13.23
N PRO A 38 16.07 -27.43 -12.53
CA PRO A 38 17.43 -27.39 -12.01
C PRO A 38 17.60 -28.42 -10.89
N THR A 39 18.85 -28.86 -10.68
CA THR A 39 19.17 -29.70 -9.53
C THR A 39 19.11 -28.87 -8.22
N PRO A 40 18.90 -29.51 -7.07
CA PRO A 40 18.95 -28.82 -5.77
C PRO A 40 20.27 -28.05 -5.55
N GLU A 41 21.41 -28.60 -5.99
CA GLU A 41 22.71 -27.93 -5.88
C GLU A 41 22.73 -26.62 -6.67
N ARG A 42 22.14 -26.62 -7.88
CA ARG A 42 22.04 -25.42 -8.70
C ARG A 42 21.13 -24.38 -8.07
N ILE A 43 19.99 -24.77 -7.50
CA ILE A 43 19.10 -23.87 -6.74
C ILE A 43 19.86 -23.24 -5.57
N ALA A 44 20.57 -24.05 -4.79
CA ALA A 44 21.38 -23.59 -3.66
C ALA A 44 22.46 -22.58 -4.10
N THR A 45 23.15 -22.86 -5.22
CA THR A 45 24.15 -21.94 -5.79
C THR A 45 23.53 -20.60 -6.18
N LEU A 46 22.38 -20.62 -6.86
CA LEU A 46 21.67 -19.41 -7.29
C LEU A 46 21.22 -18.56 -6.09
N LEU A 47 20.64 -19.17 -5.05
CA LEU A 47 20.21 -18.48 -3.83
C LEU A 47 21.37 -17.85 -3.05
N LYS A 48 22.59 -18.40 -3.16
CA LYS A 48 23.81 -17.88 -2.53
C LYS A 48 24.56 -16.85 -3.38
N SER A 49 24.11 -16.58 -4.61
CA SER A 49 24.75 -15.62 -5.50
C SER A 49 24.66 -14.19 -4.96
N GLY A 50 25.70 -13.40 -5.23
CA GLY A 50 25.68 -11.95 -4.99
C GLY A 50 24.84 -11.18 -6.01
N ASP A 51 24.51 -11.80 -7.15
CA ASP A 51 23.64 -11.20 -8.18
C ASP A 51 22.16 -11.33 -7.76
N PRO A 52 21.40 -10.22 -7.64
CA PRO A 52 19.96 -10.26 -7.38
C PRO A 52 19.17 -11.12 -8.37
N ARG A 53 19.57 -11.10 -9.65
CA ARG A 53 18.88 -11.86 -10.70
C ARG A 53 19.02 -13.37 -10.48
N ASP A 54 20.22 -13.83 -10.12
CA ASP A 54 20.44 -15.24 -9.77
C ASP A 54 19.61 -15.67 -8.56
N ARG A 55 19.55 -14.83 -7.51
CA ARG A 55 18.72 -15.10 -6.34
C ARG A 55 17.24 -15.23 -6.70
N ALA A 56 16.74 -14.36 -7.58
CA ALA A 56 15.37 -14.45 -8.08
C ALA A 56 15.12 -15.78 -8.80
N TRP A 57 16.04 -16.23 -9.66
CA TRP A 57 15.95 -17.53 -10.34
C TRP A 57 16.01 -18.71 -9.37
N GLY A 58 16.88 -18.64 -8.35
CA GLY A 58 16.93 -19.63 -7.28
C GLY A 58 15.59 -19.75 -6.56
N ALA A 59 14.99 -18.63 -6.17
CA ALA A 59 13.69 -18.62 -5.50
C ALA A 59 12.56 -19.13 -6.39
N PHE A 60 12.51 -18.68 -7.65
CA PHE A 60 11.56 -19.16 -8.65
C PHE A 60 11.65 -20.69 -8.82
N HIS A 61 12.87 -21.21 -8.94
CA HIS A 61 13.07 -22.64 -9.15
C HIS A 61 12.69 -23.46 -7.92
N ALA A 62 13.01 -23.01 -6.71
CA ALA A 62 12.57 -23.66 -5.48
C ALA A 62 11.03 -23.81 -5.46
N VAL A 63 10.31 -22.70 -5.72
CA VAL A 63 8.84 -22.70 -5.82
C VAL A 63 8.34 -23.65 -6.91
N ARG A 64 8.92 -23.58 -8.11
CA ARG A 64 8.50 -24.38 -9.26
C ARG A 64 8.68 -25.88 -9.02
N THR A 65 9.77 -26.30 -8.38
CA THR A 65 10.02 -27.69 -8.00
C THR A 65 9.29 -28.10 -6.73
N LYS A 66 8.63 -27.15 -6.04
CA LYS A 66 7.96 -27.32 -4.75
C LYS A 66 8.90 -27.85 -3.67
N ASP A 67 10.19 -27.54 -3.77
CA ASP A 67 11.20 -28.01 -2.84
C ASP A 67 11.29 -27.10 -1.61
N ALA A 68 10.48 -27.41 -0.61
CA ALA A 68 10.42 -26.66 0.64
C ALA A 68 11.70 -26.80 1.48
N SER A 69 12.66 -27.66 1.11
CA SER A 69 13.94 -27.73 1.83
C SER A 69 14.75 -26.44 1.74
N PHE A 70 14.46 -25.58 0.76
CA PHE A 70 15.08 -24.25 0.60
C PHE A 70 14.42 -23.15 1.43
N LEU A 71 13.36 -23.45 2.20
CA LEU A 71 12.70 -22.45 3.04
C LEU A 71 13.67 -21.77 4.03
N PRO A 72 14.61 -22.48 4.70
CA PRO A 72 15.60 -21.83 5.58
C PRO A 72 16.47 -20.81 4.83
N GLU A 73 16.93 -21.11 3.62
CA GLU A 73 17.74 -20.19 2.80
C GLU A 73 16.93 -18.97 2.33
N LEU A 74 15.69 -19.19 1.88
CA LEU A 74 14.78 -18.11 1.48
C LEU A 74 14.45 -17.19 2.65
N THR A 75 14.18 -17.77 3.81
CA THR A 75 13.96 -17.03 5.06
C THR A 75 15.22 -16.26 5.43
N GLY A 76 16.39 -16.89 5.40
CA GLY A 76 17.67 -16.24 5.70
C GLY A 76 17.97 -15.06 4.77
N LEU A 77 17.61 -15.14 3.48
CA LEU A 77 17.71 -14.02 2.54
C LEU A 77 16.77 -12.87 2.92
N ALA A 78 15.50 -13.17 3.22
CA ALA A 78 14.52 -12.18 3.65
C ALA A 78 14.90 -11.52 4.99
N GLU A 79 15.44 -12.29 5.94
CA GLU A 79 15.86 -11.79 7.26
C GLU A 79 17.02 -10.78 7.20
N ARG A 80 17.73 -10.70 6.08
CA ARG A 80 18.79 -9.72 5.82
C ARG A 80 18.29 -8.49 5.07
N TRP A 81 16.98 -8.35 4.83
CA TRP A 81 16.44 -7.17 4.16
C TRP A 81 16.68 -5.92 4.99
N GLU A 82 17.15 -4.87 4.32
CA GLU A 82 17.27 -3.54 4.86
C GLU A 82 16.35 -2.62 4.03
N PRO A 83 15.53 -1.77 4.66
CA PRO A 83 14.65 -0.87 3.93
C PRO A 83 15.42 0.00 2.95
N LEU A 84 14.89 0.17 1.75
CA LEU A 84 15.49 1.11 0.81
C LEU A 84 15.40 2.55 1.34
N PRO A 85 16.38 3.40 0.99
CA PRO A 85 16.34 4.81 1.37
C PRO A 85 15.17 5.49 0.68
N HIS A 86 14.14 5.80 1.46
CA HIS A 86 13.02 6.62 1.03
C HIS A 86 13.34 8.09 1.35
N PRO A 87 13.53 8.95 0.33
CA PRO A 87 13.78 10.37 0.53
C PRO A 87 12.59 11.03 1.23
N ALA A 88 12.86 12.05 2.04
CA ALA A 88 11.81 12.84 2.69
C ALA A 88 10.91 13.50 1.63
N LEU A 89 9.62 13.60 1.94
CA LEU A 89 8.54 13.99 1.02
C LEU A 89 8.62 15.41 0.47
N ASP A 90 9.48 16.24 1.04
CA ASP A 90 9.70 17.61 0.59
C ASP A 90 10.46 17.66 -0.75
N HIS A 91 10.93 16.50 -1.22
CA HIS A 91 11.55 16.34 -2.52
C HIS A 91 10.85 15.26 -3.34
N PRO A 92 10.71 15.44 -4.67
CA PRO A 92 10.27 14.36 -5.54
C PRO A 92 11.21 13.17 -5.29
N VAL A 93 10.62 12.03 -4.92
CA VAL A 93 11.36 10.81 -4.60
C VAL A 93 12.31 10.52 -5.77
N PRO A 94 13.65 10.67 -5.63
CA PRO A 94 14.58 10.16 -6.62
C PRO A 94 14.14 8.76 -7.03
N PRO A 95 13.96 8.51 -8.33
CA PRO A 95 13.65 7.18 -8.80
C PRO A 95 14.73 6.23 -8.27
N LEU A 96 14.32 5.06 -7.82
CA LEU A 96 15.27 4.03 -7.40
C LEU A 96 16.26 3.78 -8.53
N ASP A 97 17.54 3.61 -8.17
CA ASP A 97 18.52 3.23 -9.17
C ASP A 97 18.29 1.79 -9.64
N THR A 98 18.92 1.42 -10.76
CA THR A 98 18.78 0.08 -11.34
C THR A 98 19.15 -1.03 -10.35
N ARG A 99 20.12 -0.80 -9.46
CA ARG A 99 20.55 -1.80 -8.47
C ARG A 99 19.48 -1.98 -7.40
N GLN A 100 18.93 -0.89 -6.87
CA GLN A 100 17.84 -0.92 -5.90
C GLN A 100 16.59 -1.60 -6.48
N HIS A 101 16.24 -1.31 -7.73
CA HIS A 101 15.18 -2.02 -8.43
C HIS A 101 15.45 -3.52 -8.56
N ASN A 102 16.68 -3.91 -8.90
CA ASN A 102 17.07 -5.33 -8.98
C ASN A 102 16.97 -6.02 -7.61
N GLU A 103 17.39 -5.37 -6.53
CA GLU A 103 17.28 -5.92 -5.17
C GLU A 103 15.82 -6.12 -4.75
N LEU A 104 14.94 -5.16 -5.04
CA LEU A 104 13.50 -5.29 -4.80
C LEU A 104 12.87 -6.43 -5.60
N ASP A 105 13.18 -6.53 -6.89
CA ASP A 105 12.65 -7.59 -7.75
C ASP A 105 13.09 -8.97 -7.25
N ALA A 106 14.35 -9.09 -6.81
CA ALA A 106 14.87 -10.32 -6.22
C ALA A 106 14.19 -10.64 -4.88
N MET A 107 14.00 -9.65 -4.01
CA MET A 107 13.32 -9.84 -2.73
C MET A 107 11.85 -10.22 -2.93
N ALA A 108 11.16 -9.64 -3.90
CA ALA A 108 9.79 -10.04 -4.25
C ALA A 108 9.71 -11.53 -4.62
N ALA A 109 10.67 -12.05 -5.40
CA ALA A 109 10.74 -13.48 -5.72
C ALA A 109 11.04 -14.36 -4.51
N VAL A 110 11.97 -13.92 -3.64
CA VAL A 110 12.28 -14.62 -2.37
C VAL A 110 11.04 -14.70 -1.48
N LEU A 111 10.34 -13.58 -1.27
CA LEU A 111 9.13 -13.52 -0.44
C LEU A 111 7.98 -14.33 -1.03
N ASP A 112 7.84 -14.39 -2.36
CA ASP A 112 6.86 -15.29 -2.98
C ASP A 112 7.12 -16.75 -2.60
N GLY A 113 8.39 -17.18 -2.58
CA GLY A 113 8.79 -18.49 -2.08
C GLY A 113 8.47 -18.71 -0.61
N VAL A 114 8.85 -17.76 0.26
CA VAL A 114 8.52 -17.80 1.69
C VAL A 114 7.00 -17.89 1.89
N ILE A 115 6.21 -17.11 1.14
CA ILE A 115 4.75 -17.13 1.23
C ILE A 115 4.20 -18.48 0.79
N GLN A 116 4.63 -19.02 -0.35
CA GLN A 116 4.11 -20.27 -0.90
C GLN A 116 4.48 -21.50 -0.05
N PHE A 117 5.65 -21.50 0.59
CA PHE A 117 6.05 -22.56 1.52
C PHE A 117 5.54 -22.36 2.95
N ASN A 118 4.60 -21.44 3.17
CA ASN A 118 4.04 -21.12 4.47
C ASN A 118 5.09 -20.75 5.53
N GLY A 119 6.19 -20.11 5.10
CA GLY A 119 7.23 -19.60 5.95
C GLY A 119 6.77 -18.44 6.84
N LYS A 120 7.60 -18.14 7.84
CA LYS A 120 7.46 -17.02 8.78
C LYS A 120 8.75 -16.21 8.77
N LEU A 121 8.62 -14.91 9.02
CA LEU A 121 9.74 -13.99 9.23
C LEU A 121 9.64 -13.35 10.61
N SER A 122 10.75 -12.82 11.10
CA SER A 122 10.81 -12.10 12.35
C SER A 122 9.98 -10.79 12.29
N PRO A 123 9.38 -10.37 13.43
CA PRO A 123 8.68 -9.09 13.54
C PRO A 123 9.49 -7.88 13.03
N LYS A 124 10.80 -7.87 13.33
CA LYS A 124 11.72 -6.81 12.90
C LYS A 124 11.78 -6.68 11.38
N VAL A 125 11.87 -7.80 10.68
CA VAL A 125 12.00 -7.83 9.21
C VAL A 125 10.68 -7.53 8.52
N LEU A 126 9.55 -7.95 9.10
CA LEU A 126 8.23 -7.57 8.58
C LEU A 126 7.96 -6.07 8.69
N LEU A 127 8.46 -5.41 9.75
CA LEU A 127 8.42 -3.96 9.86
C LEU A 127 9.25 -3.30 8.75
N ALA A 128 10.47 -3.79 8.51
CA ALA A 128 11.35 -3.29 7.46
C ALA A 128 10.77 -3.48 6.05
N LEU A 129 10.13 -4.63 5.79
CA LEU A 129 9.52 -4.97 4.52
C LEU A 129 8.23 -4.19 4.23
N ALA A 130 7.54 -3.68 5.26
CA ALA A 130 6.26 -3.03 5.09
C ALA A 130 6.34 -1.85 4.12
N ASP A 131 7.42 -1.07 4.17
CA ASP A 131 7.61 0.12 3.33
C ASP A 131 7.90 -0.18 1.86
N ASP A 132 8.55 -1.31 1.58
CA ASP A 132 9.04 -1.65 0.25
C ASP A 132 8.12 -2.65 -0.47
N LEU A 133 7.52 -3.57 0.31
CA LEU A 133 6.75 -4.72 -0.15
C LEU A 133 5.50 -4.93 0.75
N PRO A 134 4.61 -3.93 0.86
CA PRO A 134 3.52 -3.91 1.84
C PRO A 134 2.56 -5.10 1.74
N ALA A 135 2.26 -5.56 0.53
CA ALA A 135 1.33 -6.67 0.33
C ALA A 135 1.89 -8.00 0.84
N GLN A 136 3.18 -8.27 0.56
CA GLN A 136 3.89 -9.44 1.07
C GLN A 136 4.04 -9.38 2.59
N ALA A 137 4.40 -8.21 3.13
CA ALA A 137 4.48 -7.98 4.56
C ALA A 137 3.14 -8.26 5.25
N ALA A 138 2.03 -7.77 4.70
CA ALA A 138 0.69 -8.03 5.23
C ALA A 138 0.32 -9.52 5.22
N VAL A 139 0.64 -10.27 4.15
CA VAL A 139 0.44 -11.73 4.11
C VAL A 139 1.21 -12.43 5.21
N LEU A 140 2.50 -12.10 5.37
CA LEU A 140 3.35 -12.76 6.37
C LEU A 140 2.97 -12.36 7.80
N LEU A 141 2.61 -11.09 8.03
CA LEU A 141 2.07 -10.60 9.30
C LEU A 141 0.80 -11.35 9.69
N SER A 142 -0.09 -11.64 8.73
CA SER A 142 -1.34 -12.39 9.01
C SER A 142 -1.13 -13.82 9.51
N ARG A 143 0.10 -14.34 9.42
CA ARG A 143 0.48 -15.69 9.87
C ARG A 143 1.19 -15.73 11.22
N LEU A 144 1.55 -14.57 11.77
CA LEU A 144 2.14 -14.47 13.09
C LEU A 144 1.08 -14.71 14.18
N SER A 145 1.54 -15.06 15.39
CA SER A 145 0.66 -15.02 16.55
C SER A 145 0.27 -13.57 16.86
N GLN A 146 -0.86 -13.37 17.54
CA GLN A 146 -1.33 -12.04 17.88
C GLN A 146 -0.30 -11.23 18.68
N SER A 147 0.38 -11.86 19.64
CA SER A 147 1.40 -11.21 20.48
C SER A 147 2.64 -10.76 19.70
N GLU A 148 2.97 -11.43 18.60
CA GLU A 148 4.09 -11.04 17.72
C GLU A 148 3.66 -9.99 16.68
N GLN A 149 2.42 -10.11 16.20
CA GLN A 149 1.85 -9.26 15.16
C GLN A 149 1.54 -7.85 15.67
N GLU A 150 0.92 -7.73 16.84
CA GLU A 150 0.37 -6.48 17.37
C GLU A 150 1.41 -5.35 17.49
N PRO A 151 2.61 -5.56 18.07
CA PRO A 151 3.61 -4.50 18.16
C PRO A 151 4.07 -3.99 16.80
N VAL A 152 4.16 -4.88 15.80
CA VAL A 152 4.56 -4.51 14.43
C VAL A 152 3.48 -3.68 13.76
N LEU A 153 2.22 -4.13 13.84
CA LEU A 153 1.09 -3.38 13.26
C LEU A 153 0.94 -2.01 13.92
N MET A 154 1.11 -1.92 15.24
CA MET A 154 1.07 -0.65 15.96
C MET A 154 2.23 0.28 15.55
N ALA A 155 3.43 -0.26 15.33
CA ALA A 155 4.56 0.53 14.83
C ALA A 155 4.30 1.09 13.42
N ILE A 156 3.75 0.27 12.52
CA ILE A 156 3.35 0.68 11.16
C ILE A 156 2.24 1.73 11.21
N PHE A 157 1.25 1.53 12.08
CA PHE A 157 0.11 2.44 12.21
C PHE A 157 0.49 3.82 12.76
N THR A 158 1.36 3.86 13.77
CA THR A 158 1.72 5.10 14.49
C THR A 158 2.79 5.92 13.78
N ASN A 159 3.58 5.31 12.90
CA ASN A 159 4.62 5.99 12.12
C ASN A 159 4.32 5.93 10.62
N PRO A 160 3.17 6.48 10.16
CA PRO A 160 2.83 6.46 8.75
C PRO A 160 3.86 7.29 7.96
N LYS A 161 4.41 6.74 6.88
CA LYS A 161 5.12 7.57 5.90
C LYS A 161 4.07 8.09 4.89
N PRO A 162 3.99 9.40 4.63
CA PRO A 162 2.92 9.94 3.78
C PRO A 162 2.78 9.37 2.36
N ALA A 163 3.83 8.80 1.76
CA ALA A 163 3.74 8.10 0.48
C ALA A 163 3.18 6.66 0.61
N ASN A 164 3.19 6.10 1.82
CA ASN A 164 3.00 4.70 2.15
C ASN A 164 1.73 4.54 3.00
N TRP A 165 0.60 5.00 2.46
CA TRP A 165 -0.69 4.91 3.16
C TRP A 165 -1.24 3.47 3.18
N VAL A 166 -0.75 2.59 2.31
CA VAL A 166 -1.20 1.19 2.18
C VAL A 166 -0.91 0.42 3.47
N GLU A 167 0.25 0.69 4.05
CA GLU A 167 0.82 0.12 5.25
C GLU A 167 -0.04 0.45 6.45
N THR A 168 -0.30 1.75 6.65
CA THR A 168 -1.22 2.25 7.66
C THR A 168 -2.63 1.70 7.47
N ARG A 169 -3.06 1.53 6.22
CA ARG A 169 -4.40 1.02 5.89
C ARG A 169 -4.56 -0.45 6.27
N PHE A 170 -3.61 -1.33 5.92
CA PHE A 170 -3.71 -2.74 6.29
C PHE A 170 -3.49 -2.93 7.79
N SER A 171 -2.58 -2.16 8.41
CA SER A 171 -2.30 -2.28 9.83
C SER A 171 -3.51 -1.95 10.69
N ALA A 172 -4.19 -0.83 10.37
CA ALA A 172 -5.43 -0.45 11.04
C ALA A 172 -6.51 -1.54 10.92
N GLN A 173 -6.66 -2.15 9.75
CA GLN A 173 -7.67 -3.19 9.51
C GLN A 173 -7.40 -4.47 10.29
N MET A 174 -6.13 -4.88 10.37
CA MET A 174 -5.71 -6.06 11.14
C MET A 174 -5.87 -5.81 12.65
N LEU A 175 -5.47 -4.63 13.15
CA LEU A 175 -5.66 -4.22 14.54
C LEU A 175 -7.14 -4.15 14.94
N THR A 176 -8.03 -3.80 14.01
CA THR A 176 -9.48 -3.71 14.24
C THR A 176 -10.10 -5.05 14.66
N LEU A 177 -9.53 -6.20 14.27
CA LEU A 177 -10.05 -7.51 14.65
C LEU A 177 -9.93 -7.78 16.15
N LYS A 178 -8.83 -7.33 16.75
CA LYS A 178 -8.53 -7.46 18.17
C LYS A 178 -7.78 -6.20 18.62
N PRO A 179 -8.52 -5.11 18.85
CA PRO A 179 -7.94 -3.79 19.12
C PRO A 179 -7.07 -3.84 20.38
N PRO A 180 -5.78 -3.49 20.30
CA PRO A 180 -4.99 -3.29 21.52
C PRO A 180 -5.40 -1.99 22.22
N PRO A 181 -4.95 -1.80 23.48
CA PRO A 181 -5.07 -0.51 24.15
C PRO A 181 -4.53 0.62 23.27
N THR A 182 -5.11 1.80 23.39
CA THR A 182 -4.73 3.03 22.65
C THR A 182 -5.02 3.06 21.15
N PHE A 183 -5.22 1.91 20.49
CA PHE A 183 -5.46 1.89 19.04
C PHE A 183 -6.74 2.63 18.64
N ALA A 184 -7.85 2.37 19.34
CA ALA A 184 -9.12 3.03 19.05
C ALA A 184 -9.04 4.55 19.25
N ALA A 185 -8.40 4.96 20.35
CA ALA A 185 -8.21 6.36 20.67
C ALA A 185 -7.42 7.06 19.57
N ARG A 186 -6.29 6.47 19.17
CA ARG A 186 -5.46 7.00 18.10
C ARG A 186 -6.17 6.99 16.73
N LEU A 187 -6.92 5.94 16.42
CA LEU A 187 -7.70 5.84 15.17
C LEU A 187 -8.71 6.98 15.04
N MET A 188 -9.38 7.33 16.15
CA MET A 188 -10.26 8.49 16.26
C MET A 188 -9.49 9.81 16.20
N HIS A 189 -8.43 9.96 16.97
CA HIS A 189 -7.66 11.21 17.04
C HIS A 189 -7.06 11.64 15.69
N ASP A 190 -6.55 10.68 14.93
CA ASP A 190 -5.96 10.94 13.62
C ASP A 190 -7.03 11.14 12.52
N MET A 191 -8.31 11.05 12.86
CA MET A 191 -9.41 11.26 11.93
C MET A 191 -9.67 12.76 11.75
N LYS A 192 -9.45 13.26 10.52
CA LYS A 192 -9.88 14.58 10.08
C LYS A 192 -11.16 14.45 9.26
N ILE A 193 -12.26 14.98 9.79
CA ILE A 193 -13.57 14.92 9.15
C ILE A 193 -13.78 16.22 8.37
N PRO A 194 -13.67 16.19 7.02
CA PRO A 194 -13.97 17.36 6.22
C PRO A 194 -15.46 17.66 6.33
N ALA A 195 -15.80 18.93 6.54
CA ALA A 195 -17.15 19.42 6.63
C ALA A 195 -17.34 20.67 5.79
N THR A 196 -18.19 20.59 4.76
CA THR A 196 -18.44 21.74 3.88
C THR A 196 -19.69 22.49 4.33
N ILE A 197 -19.53 23.79 4.59
CA ILE A 197 -20.59 24.73 4.95
C ILE A 197 -20.99 25.48 3.69
N TYR A 198 -22.15 25.12 3.15
CA TYR A 198 -22.71 25.78 1.96
C TYR A 198 -23.57 26.94 2.43
N VAL A 199 -23.22 28.16 2.04
CA VAL A 199 -24.07 29.34 2.27
C VAL A 199 -24.68 29.74 0.95
N VAL A 200 -26.00 29.59 0.81
CA VAL A 200 -26.71 29.71 -0.47
C VAL A 200 -27.93 30.62 -0.36
N ASP A 201 -28.26 31.31 -1.45
CA ASP A 201 -29.56 31.98 -1.59
C ASP A 201 -30.65 31.00 -2.07
N SER A 202 -30.26 29.98 -2.85
CA SER A 202 -31.13 28.91 -3.36
C SER A 202 -30.36 27.61 -3.57
N ILE A 203 -31.04 26.46 -3.50
CA ILE A 203 -30.41 25.13 -3.55
C ILE A 203 -29.89 24.84 -4.98
N VAL A 204 -28.60 24.51 -5.13
CA VAL A 204 -27.98 24.11 -6.40
C VAL A 204 -27.60 22.63 -6.37
N GLY A 205 -27.82 21.92 -7.49
CA GLY A 205 -27.52 20.48 -7.63
C GLY A 205 -26.02 20.14 -7.73
N GLY A 206 -25.66 18.92 -7.36
CA GLY A 206 -24.26 18.47 -7.19
C GLY A 206 -23.54 18.03 -8.48
N MET A 207 -22.21 18.06 -8.42
CA MET A 207 -21.28 17.62 -9.47
C MET A 207 -20.51 16.38 -8.99
N GLY A 208 -20.49 15.32 -9.80
CA GLY A 208 -19.73 14.09 -9.53
C GLY A 208 -18.42 14.07 -10.33
N SER A 209 -17.37 13.50 -9.74
CA SER A 209 -16.12 13.17 -10.45
C SER A 209 -15.96 11.65 -10.49
N ASN A 210 -15.58 11.13 -11.66
CA ASN A 210 -15.12 9.75 -11.81
C ASN A 210 -13.60 9.77 -11.95
N ASN A 211 -12.89 9.11 -11.04
CA ASN A 211 -11.47 8.85 -11.20
C ASN A 211 -11.28 7.54 -11.95
N ASP A 212 -10.65 7.60 -13.12
CA ASP A 212 -10.23 6.41 -13.87
C ASP A 212 -8.93 5.84 -13.30
N CYS A 213 -8.82 4.52 -13.28
CA CYS A 213 -7.68 3.79 -12.76
C CYS A 213 -6.83 3.33 -13.94
N GLY A 214 -5.67 3.94 -14.13
CA GLY A 214 -4.78 3.64 -15.27
C GLY A 214 -4.46 2.14 -15.38
N ALA A 215 -4.50 1.61 -16.61
CA ALA A 215 -4.07 0.26 -16.91
C ALA A 215 -2.54 0.17 -16.93
N PHE A 216 -1.97 -0.80 -16.24
CA PHE A 216 -0.52 -1.05 -16.24
C PHE A 216 -0.14 -2.04 -17.33
N SER A 217 0.94 -1.75 -18.06
CA SER A 217 1.48 -2.65 -19.08
C SER A 217 2.26 -3.80 -18.43
N ASN A 218 1.94 -5.04 -18.85
CA ASN A 218 2.59 -6.27 -18.36
C ASN A 218 3.91 -6.53 -19.09
N VAL A 219 4.84 -5.58 -19.11
CA VAL A 219 6.14 -5.79 -19.75
C VAL A 219 7.08 -6.46 -18.76
N GLY A 220 7.29 -7.77 -18.90
CA GLY A 220 8.29 -8.48 -18.11
C GLY A 220 9.69 -7.94 -18.38
N LYS A 221 10.54 -7.94 -17.35
CA LYS A 221 11.95 -7.53 -17.47
C LYS A 221 12.78 -8.65 -18.07
N ALA A 222 13.46 -8.36 -19.18
CA ALA A 222 14.23 -9.35 -19.91
C ALA A 222 15.25 -10.06 -19.01
N GLY A 223 15.25 -11.39 -19.06
CA GLY A 223 16.19 -12.24 -18.31
C GLY A 223 15.82 -12.53 -16.86
N TRP A 224 14.77 -11.91 -16.31
CA TRP A 224 14.28 -12.19 -14.96
C TRP A 224 13.22 -13.31 -14.98
N PRO A 225 13.12 -14.12 -13.91
CA PRO A 225 12.06 -15.11 -13.84
C PRO A 225 10.70 -14.43 -13.65
N ALA A 226 9.64 -15.12 -14.02
CA ALA A 226 8.32 -14.75 -13.55
C ALA A 226 8.19 -15.06 -12.06
N ALA A 227 7.74 -14.12 -11.25
CA ALA A 227 7.53 -14.31 -9.82
C ALA A 227 6.14 -13.82 -9.40
N GLY A 228 5.63 -14.35 -8.28
CA GLY A 228 4.41 -13.85 -7.67
C GLY A 228 4.61 -12.47 -7.09
N GLN A 229 3.90 -11.49 -7.64
CA GLN A 229 3.72 -10.17 -7.05
C GLN A 229 2.36 -10.11 -6.37
N TYR A 230 2.27 -9.40 -5.25
CA TYR A 230 1.07 -9.32 -4.45
C TYR A 230 0.52 -7.89 -4.46
N SER A 231 -0.80 -7.75 -4.54
CA SER A 231 -1.48 -6.48 -4.28
C SER A 231 -2.60 -6.66 -3.28
N LEU A 232 -2.80 -5.66 -2.43
CA LEU A 232 -3.88 -5.67 -1.43
C LEU A 232 -5.17 -5.14 -2.05
N ARG A 233 -6.29 -5.83 -1.78
CA ARG A 233 -7.62 -5.49 -2.30
C ARG A 233 -8.69 -5.73 -1.25
N GLU A 234 -9.75 -4.93 -1.28
CA GLU A 234 -10.94 -5.13 -0.42
C GLU A 234 -11.87 -6.24 -0.95
N ARG A 235 -11.61 -6.76 -2.15
CA ARG A 235 -12.38 -7.83 -2.79
C ARG A 235 -11.45 -8.95 -3.25
N PRO A 236 -11.91 -10.21 -3.24
CA PRO A 236 -11.15 -11.27 -3.88
C PRO A 236 -11.04 -10.97 -5.38
N ALA A 237 -9.93 -11.40 -5.97
CA ALA A 237 -9.80 -11.35 -7.41
C ALA A 237 -10.77 -12.32 -8.11
N SER A 238 -10.95 -12.14 -9.42
CA SER A 238 -11.63 -13.13 -10.25
C SER A 238 -10.89 -14.48 -10.20
N ASP A 239 -11.58 -15.52 -10.64
CA ASP A 239 -11.14 -16.91 -10.77
C ASP A 239 -9.73 -17.11 -11.40
N LYS A 240 -9.22 -16.13 -12.16
CA LYS A 240 -7.91 -16.16 -12.80
C LYS A 240 -6.72 -15.89 -11.85
N PHE A 241 -6.96 -15.40 -10.64
CA PHE A 241 -5.89 -15.04 -9.70
C PHE A 241 -6.08 -15.70 -8.33
N ILE A 242 -4.98 -15.91 -7.63
CA ILE A 242 -5.00 -16.48 -6.27
C ILE A 242 -5.23 -15.34 -5.28
N SER A 243 -6.28 -15.45 -4.46
CA SER A 243 -6.59 -14.51 -3.38
C SER A 243 -6.27 -15.14 -2.03
N ILE A 244 -5.37 -14.52 -1.25
CA ILE A 244 -5.03 -14.93 0.11
C ILE A 244 -5.76 -14.00 1.09
N PRO A 245 -6.64 -14.51 1.97
CA PRO A 245 -7.29 -13.66 2.97
C PRO A 245 -6.27 -13.19 4.01
N VAL A 246 -6.09 -11.88 4.13
CA VAL A 246 -5.24 -11.21 5.14
C VAL A 246 -6.07 -10.83 6.36
N VAL A 247 -7.25 -10.24 6.12
CA VAL A 247 -8.23 -9.89 7.16
C VAL A 247 -9.58 -10.49 6.81
N ARG A 248 -10.21 -11.15 7.79
CA ARG A 248 -11.58 -11.67 7.71
C ARG A 248 -12.44 -10.83 8.65
N GLY A 249 -13.27 -9.93 8.11
CA GLY A 249 -14.08 -8.99 8.90
C GLY A 249 -15.10 -8.28 8.03
N LEU A 250 -15.72 -7.23 8.59
CA LEU A 250 -16.68 -6.38 7.88
C LEU A 250 -16.04 -5.73 6.63
N HIS A 251 -14.77 -5.37 6.80
CA HIS A 251 -13.90 -4.97 5.72
C HIS A 251 -12.90 -6.10 5.55
N PRO A 252 -13.11 -7.05 4.62
CA PRO A 252 -12.12 -8.06 4.32
C PRO A 252 -10.94 -7.41 3.58
N LEU A 253 -9.78 -8.04 3.70
CA LEU A 253 -8.58 -7.67 2.96
C LEU A 253 -7.99 -8.93 2.36
N TYR A 254 -7.70 -8.89 1.07
CA TYR A 254 -7.09 -9.97 0.33
C TYR A 254 -5.77 -9.51 -0.25
N ALA A 255 -4.75 -10.38 -0.19
CA ALA A 255 -3.57 -10.25 -1.02
C ALA A 255 -3.79 -11.09 -2.29
N VAL A 256 -3.84 -10.41 -3.42
CA VAL A 256 -4.01 -11.04 -4.74
C VAL A 256 -2.65 -11.26 -5.36
N ARG A 257 -2.33 -12.53 -5.62
CA ARG A 257 -1.08 -12.95 -6.25
C ARG A 257 -1.22 -12.94 -7.78
N MET A 258 -0.31 -12.25 -8.45
CA MET A 258 -0.17 -12.19 -9.90
C MET A 258 1.21 -12.69 -10.30
N VAL A 259 1.29 -13.67 -11.20
CA VAL A 259 2.57 -14.13 -11.76
C VAL A 259 2.91 -13.25 -12.96
N ARG A 260 4.01 -12.50 -12.87
CA ARG A 260 4.49 -11.62 -13.95
C ARG A 260 6.00 -11.71 -14.07
N GLY A 261 6.54 -11.40 -15.25
CA GLY A 261 7.97 -11.11 -15.39
C GLY A 261 8.31 -9.92 -14.49
N LEU A 262 9.35 -10.06 -13.65
CA LEU A 262 9.68 -9.09 -12.60
C LEU A 262 10.01 -7.70 -13.17
N ALA A 263 9.03 -6.82 -13.19
CA ALA A 263 9.23 -5.38 -13.17
C ALA A 263 8.21 -4.90 -12.15
N LEU A 264 8.64 -4.58 -10.92
CA LEU A 264 7.75 -3.99 -9.92
C LEU A 264 7.23 -2.64 -10.44
N THR A 265 6.17 -2.67 -11.24
CA THR A 265 5.31 -1.52 -11.46
C THR A 265 4.52 -1.35 -10.17
N VAL A 266 4.56 -0.15 -9.58
CA VAL A 266 3.76 0.24 -8.41
C VAL A 266 2.39 -0.43 -8.52
N THR A 267 2.15 -1.45 -7.69
CA THR A 267 0.94 -2.25 -7.86
C THR A 267 -0.25 -1.31 -7.68
N SER A 268 -1.15 -1.31 -8.65
CA SER A 268 -2.32 -0.43 -8.64
C SER A 268 -3.10 -0.66 -7.35
N THR A 269 -3.10 0.33 -6.46
CA THR A 269 -3.87 0.32 -5.20
C THR A 269 -5.33 0.68 -5.42
N CYS A 270 -5.79 0.67 -6.67
CA CYS A 270 -7.13 1.10 -7.10
C CYS A 270 -8.27 0.40 -6.36
N ASP A 271 -8.05 -0.82 -5.88
CA ASP A 271 -9.04 -1.62 -5.15
C ASP A 271 -8.91 -1.51 -3.62
N LEU A 272 -7.99 -0.67 -3.11
CA LEU A 272 -7.82 -0.41 -1.70
C LEU A 272 -8.09 1.06 -1.42
N ARG A 273 -9.08 1.36 -0.59
CA ARG A 273 -9.38 2.73 -0.20
C ARG A 273 -8.33 3.21 0.80
N PRO A 274 -7.80 4.45 0.67
CA PRO A 274 -6.96 5.05 1.70
C PRO A 274 -7.67 5.09 3.06
N LEU A 275 -6.90 5.22 4.15
CA LEU A 275 -7.44 5.30 5.52
C LEU A 275 -8.05 6.70 5.81
N THR A 276 -9.07 7.05 5.02
CA THR A 276 -9.86 8.28 5.14
C THR A 276 -10.73 8.25 6.40
N ALA A 277 -11.37 9.39 6.75
CA ALA A 277 -12.33 9.42 7.86
C ALA A 277 -13.48 8.41 7.69
N ALA A 278 -14.01 8.25 6.47
CA ALA A 278 -15.06 7.26 6.19
C ALA A 278 -14.58 5.83 6.52
N VAL A 279 -13.37 5.45 6.07
CA VAL A 279 -12.80 4.13 6.37
C VAL A 279 -12.51 3.97 7.87
N ARG A 280 -12.09 5.02 8.57
CA ARG A 280 -11.90 4.97 10.03
C ARG A 280 -13.21 4.74 10.77
N ILE A 281 -14.30 5.41 10.38
CA ILE A 281 -15.64 5.22 10.95
C ILE A 281 -16.13 3.78 10.72
N GLU A 282 -15.89 3.23 9.54
CA GLU A 282 -16.15 1.83 9.17
C GLU A 282 -15.41 0.86 10.11
N LEU A 283 -14.12 1.06 10.34
CA LEU A 283 -13.33 0.23 11.27
C LEU A 283 -13.82 0.36 12.73
N LEU A 284 -14.12 1.57 13.20
CA LEU A 284 -14.68 1.80 14.53
C LEU A 284 -16.06 1.12 14.70
N SER A 285 -16.87 1.12 13.63
CA SER A 285 -18.16 0.42 13.61
C SER A 285 -17.96 -1.09 13.79
N GLN A 286 -16.98 -1.66 13.10
CA GLN A 286 -16.61 -3.07 13.26
C GLN A 286 -16.17 -3.39 14.69
N MET A 287 -15.35 -2.55 15.33
CA MET A 287 -14.94 -2.74 16.74
C MET A 287 -16.14 -2.75 17.68
N LEU A 288 -17.10 -1.85 17.45
CA LEU A 288 -18.32 -1.76 18.26
C LEU A 288 -19.35 -2.85 17.95
N GLY A 289 -19.08 -3.72 16.97
CA GLY A 289 -20.03 -4.74 16.50
C GLY A 289 -21.27 -4.13 15.84
N ALA A 290 -21.17 -2.91 15.32
CA ALA A 290 -22.24 -2.24 14.59
C ALA A 290 -22.30 -2.74 13.15
N ALA A 291 -23.52 -2.87 12.61
CA ALA A 291 -23.71 -3.20 11.20
C ALA A 291 -23.29 -2.02 10.30
N PRO A 292 -22.85 -2.26 9.04
CA PRO A 292 -22.37 -1.21 8.15
C PRO A 292 -23.41 -0.11 7.88
N ASP A 293 -24.68 -0.49 7.80
CA ASP A 293 -25.83 0.39 7.58
C ASP A 293 -26.24 1.16 8.84
N LYS A 294 -25.80 0.71 10.01
CA LYS A 294 -25.96 1.39 11.31
C LYS A 294 -24.68 2.13 11.68
N ALA A 295 -24.26 3.01 10.77
CA ALA A 295 -23.13 3.89 10.95
C ALA A 295 -23.21 4.62 12.30
N LEU A 296 -22.06 5.02 12.84
CA LEU A 296 -21.92 5.66 14.16
C LEU A 296 -22.61 7.03 14.30
N GLY A 297 -23.45 7.42 13.34
CA GLY A 297 -24.03 8.76 13.21
C GLY A 297 -23.05 9.80 12.65
N ILE A 298 -21.80 9.42 12.41
CA ILE A 298 -20.77 10.30 11.85
C ILE A 298 -20.84 10.26 10.33
N ALA A 299 -21.03 11.42 9.71
CA ALA A 299 -20.91 11.60 8.26
C ALA A 299 -19.46 12.02 7.90
N ALA A 300 -18.91 11.45 6.82
CA ALA A 300 -17.60 11.81 6.28
C ALA A 300 -17.57 11.67 4.74
N PRO A 301 -17.55 12.78 3.97
CA PRO A 301 -17.58 14.16 4.44
C PRO A 301 -18.89 14.50 5.13
N ALA A 302 -18.83 15.43 6.09
CA ALA A 302 -20.00 16.07 6.65
C ALA A 302 -20.35 17.32 5.83
N GLY A 303 -21.55 17.85 6.01
CA GLY A 303 -21.91 19.12 5.40
C GLY A 303 -23.24 19.62 5.88
N THR A 304 -23.44 20.92 5.74
CA THR A 304 -24.72 21.57 6.00
C THR A 304 -24.93 22.71 5.02
N THR A 305 -26.19 23.02 4.75
CA THR A 305 -26.58 24.18 3.95
C THR A 305 -27.23 25.20 4.88
N ILE A 306 -26.66 26.39 4.94
CA ILE A 306 -27.13 27.51 5.74
C ILE A 306 -27.76 28.54 4.79
N PRO A 307 -29.06 28.83 4.92
CA PRO A 307 -29.70 29.90 4.16
C PRO A 307 -29.05 31.26 4.42
N ALA A 308 -28.84 32.02 3.35
CA ALA A 308 -28.20 33.32 3.42
C ALA A 308 -29.14 34.43 3.93
N THR A 309 -29.34 34.51 5.25
CA THR A 309 -30.28 35.49 5.84
C THR A 309 -29.58 36.64 6.56
N SER A 310 -28.61 36.35 7.43
CA SER A 310 -27.84 37.36 8.18
C SER A 310 -26.58 36.73 8.79
N THR A 311 -25.62 37.55 9.24
CA THR A 311 -24.44 37.06 9.96
C THR A 311 -24.82 36.29 11.23
N ALA A 312 -25.76 36.81 12.03
CA ALA A 312 -26.18 36.15 13.28
C ALA A 312 -26.81 34.77 13.05
N GLU A 313 -27.65 34.63 12.00
CA GLU A 313 -28.27 33.33 11.68
C GLU A 313 -27.25 32.33 11.14
N TYR A 314 -26.27 32.80 10.36
CA TYR A 314 -25.15 31.98 9.93
C TYR A 314 -24.32 31.49 11.12
N GLU A 315 -23.96 32.38 12.05
CA GLU A 315 -23.15 32.02 13.22
C GLU A 315 -23.86 31.00 14.10
N LYS A 316 -25.17 31.23 14.35
CA LYS A 316 -26.01 30.30 15.11
C LYS A 316 -26.10 28.94 14.43
N SER A 317 -26.45 28.90 13.14
CA SER A 317 -26.59 27.64 12.39
C SER A 317 -25.29 26.85 12.31
N LEU A 318 -24.16 27.56 12.14
CA LEU A 318 -22.84 26.94 12.15
C LEU A 318 -22.50 26.37 13.54
N ALA A 319 -22.77 27.11 14.61
CA ALA A 319 -22.52 26.64 15.97
C ALA A 319 -23.40 25.44 16.35
N GLU A 320 -24.66 25.41 15.92
CA GLU A 320 -25.55 24.27 16.09
C GLU A 320 -25.02 23.04 15.33
N PHE A 321 -24.63 23.21 14.06
CA PHE A 321 -24.04 22.14 13.26
C PHE A 321 -22.77 21.55 13.92
N VAL A 322 -21.82 22.41 14.31
CA VAL A 322 -20.58 21.98 14.97
C VAL A 322 -20.89 21.25 16.28
N THR A 323 -21.80 21.77 17.10
CA THR A 323 -22.21 21.14 18.37
C THR A 323 -22.73 19.72 18.15
N VAL A 324 -23.62 19.52 17.17
CA VAL A 324 -24.17 18.20 16.83
C VAL A 324 -23.07 17.22 16.42
N GLN A 325 -22.10 17.65 15.61
CA GLN A 325 -20.98 16.79 15.21
C GLN A 325 -20.12 16.41 16.43
N LEU A 326 -19.75 17.38 17.27
CA LEU A 326 -18.94 17.13 18.48
C LEU A 326 -19.65 16.21 19.48
N ASP A 327 -20.95 16.38 19.70
CA ASP A 327 -21.74 15.51 20.58
C ASP A 327 -21.80 14.07 20.03
N THR A 328 -21.86 13.92 18.70
CA THR A 328 -21.80 12.62 18.03
C THR A 328 -20.44 11.95 18.26
N PHE A 329 -19.33 12.69 18.16
CA PHE A 329 -17.99 12.14 18.42
C PHE A 329 -17.86 11.64 19.86
N GLN A 330 -18.32 12.43 20.83
CA GLN A 330 -18.30 12.02 22.24
C GLN A 330 -19.21 10.82 22.52
N ALA A 331 -20.33 10.69 21.82
CA ALA A 331 -21.18 9.52 21.95
C ALA A 331 -20.47 8.24 21.47
N VAL A 332 -19.69 8.31 20.39
CA VAL A 332 -18.86 7.20 19.91
C VAL A 332 -17.74 6.87 20.88
N GLU A 333 -17.03 7.88 21.37
CA GLU A 333 -15.97 7.73 22.38
C GLU A 333 -16.49 7.01 23.63
N ARG A 334 -17.62 7.44 24.21
CA ARG A 334 -18.26 6.76 25.35
C ARG A 334 -18.57 5.29 25.07
N ARG A 335 -19.00 4.95 23.85
CA ARG A 335 -19.26 3.55 23.45
C ARG A 335 -17.97 2.74 23.36
N LEU A 336 -16.89 3.32 22.84
CA LEU A 336 -15.58 2.67 22.78
C LEU A 336 -15.01 2.46 24.19
N THR A 337 -15.16 3.44 25.08
CA THR A 337 -14.79 3.33 26.49
C THR A 337 -15.58 2.23 27.20
N ALA A 338 -16.90 2.16 26.98
CA ALA A 338 -17.74 1.09 27.54
C ALA A 338 -17.35 -0.32 27.07
N LYS A 339 -16.67 -0.43 25.92
CA LYS A 339 -16.10 -1.69 25.39
C LYS A 339 -14.65 -1.94 25.83
N GLY A 340 -14.03 -1.01 26.55
CA GLY A 340 -12.63 -1.10 26.97
C GLY A 340 -11.61 -0.83 25.87
N TYR A 341 -12.04 -0.26 24.74
CA TYR A 341 -11.12 0.10 23.63
C TYR A 341 -10.46 1.47 23.80
N VAL A 342 -11.06 2.33 24.62
CA VAL A 342 -10.53 3.65 25.01
C VAL A 342 -10.56 3.72 26.54
N SER A 343 -9.45 4.07 27.17
CA SER A 343 -9.39 4.28 28.62
C SER A 343 -10.05 5.59 29.03
N LEU A 344 -10.42 5.71 30.31
CA LEU A 344 -10.98 6.96 30.85
C LEU A 344 -9.98 8.12 30.78
N ASP A 345 -8.69 7.83 30.97
CA ASP A 345 -7.63 8.84 30.92
C ASP A 345 -7.43 9.37 29.50
N GLU A 346 -7.48 8.49 28.48
CA GLU A 346 -7.42 8.90 27.08
C GLU A 346 -8.61 9.78 26.69
N MET A 347 -9.81 9.44 27.16
CA MET A 347 -11.00 10.24 26.93
C MET A 347 -10.92 11.61 27.63
N ALA A 348 -10.54 11.64 28.91
CA ALA A 348 -10.41 12.88 29.67
C ALA A 348 -9.31 13.81 29.12
N GLY A 349 -8.24 13.24 28.57
CA GLY A 349 -7.13 13.97 27.96
C GLY A 349 -7.37 14.41 26.51
N GLY A 350 -8.53 14.10 25.92
CA GLY A 350 -8.82 14.41 24.51
C GLY A 350 -7.99 13.59 23.51
N ALA A 351 -7.35 12.51 23.96
CA ALA A 351 -6.49 11.66 23.13
C ALA A 351 -7.28 10.83 22.11
N SER A 352 -8.62 10.84 22.17
CA SER A 352 -9.49 10.25 21.16
C SER A 352 -10.40 11.24 20.43
N GLU A 353 -10.22 12.55 20.63
CA GLU A 353 -11.04 13.54 19.94
C GLU A 353 -10.63 13.67 18.46
N PRO A 354 -11.54 13.39 17.50
CA PRO A 354 -11.30 13.62 16.08
C PRO A 354 -11.34 15.13 15.77
N GLU A 355 -10.78 15.52 14.62
CA GLU A 355 -10.77 16.91 14.16
C GLU A 355 -11.87 17.16 13.12
N LEU A 356 -12.74 18.14 13.36
CA LEU A 356 -13.70 18.64 12.37
C LEU A 356 -13.05 19.77 11.57
N VAL A 357 -12.83 19.54 10.27
CA VAL A 357 -12.17 20.51 9.37
C VAL A 357 -13.21 21.20 8.50
N LEU A 358 -13.50 22.44 8.82
CA LEU A 358 -14.52 23.25 8.17
C LEU A 358 -14.01 23.88 6.87
N THR A 359 -14.81 23.79 5.81
CA THR A 359 -14.62 24.51 4.55
C THR A 359 -15.85 25.35 4.27
N LEU A 360 -15.68 26.67 4.11
CA LEU A 360 -16.77 27.56 3.71
C LEU A 360 -16.88 27.59 2.18
N ALA A 361 -18.08 27.31 1.66
CA ALA A 361 -18.41 27.49 0.26
C ALA A 361 -19.54 28.53 0.15
N ASP A 362 -19.17 29.77 -0.17
CA ASP A 362 -20.08 30.91 -0.21
C ASP A 362 -20.67 31.12 -1.62
N TYR A 363 -21.87 30.58 -1.82
CA TYR A 363 -22.65 30.62 -3.06
C TYR A 363 -23.71 31.72 -3.09
N ARG A 364 -23.70 32.64 -2.12
CA ARG A 364 -24.60 33.80 -2.12
C ARG A 364 -24.36 34.69 -3.35
N GLN A 365 -25.42 35.17 -3.95
CA GLN A 365 -25.40 36.31 -4.88
C GLN A 365 -25.29 37.61 -4.08
N ASP A 366 -26.02 37.72 -2.98
CA ASP A 366 -25.91 38.86 -2.07
C ASP A 366 -24.78 38.66 -1.04
N LYS A 367 -23.75 39.50 -1.13
CA LYS A 367 -22.60 39.53 -0.19
C LYS A 367 -22.73 40.66 0.84
N SER A 368 -23.93 41.18 1.08
CA SER A 368 -24.19 42.33 1.96
C SER A 368 -23.81 42.13 3.43
N PHE A 369 -23.66 40.88 3.88
CA PHE A 369 -23.25 40.54 5.25
C PHE A 369 -22.02 39.62 5.27
N GLU A 370 -21.26 39.67 6.36
CA GLU A 370 -20.04 38.88 6.51
C GLU A 370 -20.32 37.44 6.95
N LEU A 371 -19.44 36.53 6.55
CA LEU A 371 -19.42 35.13 7.00
C LEU A 371 -18.14 34.87 7.80
N PRO A 372 -18.10 35.27 9.09
CA PRO A 372 -16.89 35.12 9.88
C PRO A 372 -16.50 33.65 10.07
N LYS A 373 -15.20 33.40 10.16
CA LYS A 373 -14.66 32.11 10.60
C LYS A 373 -14.68 32.07 12.13
N ILE A 374 -15.68 31.42 12.70
CA ILE A 374 -15.88 31.33 14.15
C ILE A 374 -14.82 30.39 14.75
N ALA A 375 -14.26 30.79 15.89
CA ALA A 375 -13.43 29.92 16.73
C ALA A 375 -14.31 29.18 17.74
N PHE A 376 -14.08 27.87 17.89
CA PHE A 376 -14.83 27.03 18.82
C PHE A 376 -13.96 26.65 20.00
N ASN A 377 -14.46 26.85 21.22
CA ASN A 377 -13.73 26.58 22.47
C ASN A 377 -13.81 25.11 22.92
N ARG A 378 -14.57 24.27 22.19
CA ARG A 378 -14.80 22.86 22.52
C ARG A 378 -14.39 21.99 21.34
N GLY A 379 -13.71 20.89 21.65
CA GLY A 379 -13.26 19.90 20.67
C GLY A 379 -12.18 20.44 19.73
N ARG A 380 -11.77 19.60 18.78
CA ARG A 380 -10.80 19.95 17.75
C ARG A 380 -11.53 20.40 16.49
N VAL A 381 -11.65 21.72 16.31
CA VAL A 381 -12.29 22.32 15.12
C VAL A 381 -11.29 23.26 14.44
N SER A 382 -11.12 23.10 13.13
CA SER A 382 -10.22 23.95 12.33
C SER A 382 -10.87 24.35 11.01
N TRP A 383 -10.27 25.30 10.30
CA TRP A 383 -10.71 25.74 8.97
C TRP A 383 -9.68 25.35 7.92
N SER A 384 -10.11 24.79 6.79
CA SER A 384 -9.23 24.50 5.64
C SER A 384 -8.95 25.77 4.81
N GLY A 385 -7.73 25.93 4.28
CA GLY A 385 -7.35 26.97 3.32
C GLY A 385 -6.77 28.24 3.94
N GLN A 386 -5.58 28.12 4.54
CA GLN A 386 -4.66 29.22 4.85
C GLN A 386 -3.51 29.24 3.87
#